data_AF-E2PXY6-F1
#
_entry.id   AF-E2PXY6-F1
#
_cell.length_a   1.000
_cell.length_b   1.000
_cell.length_c   1.000
_cell.angle_alpha   90.00
_cell.angle_beta   90.00
_cell.angle_gamma   90.00
#
_symmetry.space_group_name_H-M   'P 1'
#
loop_
_entity.id
_entity.type
_entity.pdbx_description
1 polymer ?
#
loop_
_entity_poly.entity_id
_entity_poly.type
_entity_poly.pdbx_seq_one_letter_code
_entity_poly.pdbx_strand_id
1 'polypeptide(L)'
;MSLGDEHGHRDGTGGHWDDGFGGTGQTRTRLPGAADPDAYAARRPPRTSRSMLAVVAVVVLLIAAIAFVNRGDGTGDDSADSPKSRPGAAATAASGVTPVKGRTEGVPTGYARDEQGAQSAAANYTAALGSDGMYDSERRGRIVDTVYTRGAARERRAALDKVYGEELFAEVGLRPDGTAPPGQTFVSRFTPLGSKVERYSDSAATVSVWYTALFGMAGETSKNPVTQSWYTYTFQLKWASGDWKVADYAQKDGPVPVGRDQTASGAKEMADAVQQFGGYTYAR
;
A
#
# COMPACT_ATOMS: atom_id res chain seq x y z
N MET A 1 64.51 3.67 40.73
CA MET A 1 64.66 4.76 41.73
C MET A 1 64.49 6.09 41.00
N SER A 2 63.74 7.02 41.59
CA SER A 2 63.63 8.47 41.30
C SER A 2 63.18 8.89 39.89
N LEU A 3 62.00 9.49 39.66
CA LEU A 3 61.55 10.86 40.01
C LEU A 3 62.53 11.96 39.57
N GLY A 4 62.02 12.88 38.74
CA GLY A 4 62.68 14.08 38.28
C GLY A 4 61.76 14.89 37.37
N ASP A 5 60.97 15.75 38.01
CA ASP A 5 60.38 16.99 37.50
C ASP A 5 61.50 17.85 36.83
N GLU A 6 61.34 18.89 36.01
CA GLU A 6 60.36 19.97 35.95
C GLU A 6 60.88 20.99 34.89
N HIS A 7 60.01 21.94 34.52
CA HIS A 7 60.30 23.31 34.03
C HIS A 7 60.77 23.59 32.59
N GLY A 8 60.07 24.56 31.97
CA GLY A 8 60.76 25.73 31.42
C GLY A 8 60.24 26.29 30.09
N HIS A 9 59.19 27.10 30.14
CA HIS A 9 58.81 28.03 29.07
C HIS A 9 59.81 29.19 28.93
N ARG A 10 60.19 29.57 27.70
CA ARG A 10 60.14 30.98 27.23
C ARG A 10 60.49 31.18 25.75
N ASP A 11 59.56 31.85 25.07
CA ASP A 11 59.68 33.02 24.16
C ASP A 11 60.69 33.05 23.00
N GLY A 12 60.19 33.45 21.81
CA GLY A 12 61.00 34.26 20.88
C GLY A 12 60.88 33.98 19.38
N THR A 13 59.75 34.40 18.81
CA THR A 13 59.47 34.79 17.41
C THR A 13 60.63 34.93 16.39
N GLY A 14 60.39 34.40 15.19
CA GLY A 14 60.62 35.11 13.91
C GLY A 14 61.38 34.35 12.81
N GLY A 15 60.70 34.04 11.69
CA GLY A 15 61.39 33.68 10.43
C GLY A 15 60.70 32.61 9.57
N HIS A 16 59.74 33.06 8.77
CA HIS A 16 59.06 32.44 7.62
C HIS A 16 59.97 31.61 6.68
N TRP A 17 59.53 30.42 6.24
CA TRP A 17 59.51 29.88 4.84
C TRP A 17 58.72 28.54 4.80
N ASP A 18 57.60 28.56 4.07
CA ASP A 18 57.03 27.58 3.13
C ASP A 18 57.01 26.05 3.36
N ASP A 19 55.81 25.51 3.08
CA ASP A 19 55.47 24.23 2.43
C ASP A 19 55.70 22.89 3.14
N GLY A 20 54.61 22.26 3.60
CA GLY A 20 54.66 20.88 4.12
C GLY A 20 53.31 20.22 4.40
N PHE A 21 52.72 19.61 3.37
CA PHE A 21 51.94 18.35 3.38
C PHE A 21 50.92 18.04 4.49
N GLY A 22 49.66 17.85 4.09
CA GLY A 22 48.65 17.17 4.93
C GLY A 22 47.24 17.12 4.34
N GLY A 23 47.11 16.78 3.06
CA GLY A 23 45.83 16.75 2.34
C GLY A 23 44.83 15.76 2.92
N THR A 24 43.61 16.25 3.16
CA THR A 24 42.44 15.47 3.54
C THR A 24 41.99 14.58 2.38
N GLY A 25 41.67 13.32 2.68
CA GLY A 25 41.24 12.32 1.71
C GLY A 25 39.94 12.71 1.02
N GLN A 26 40.06 13.25 -0.20
CA GLN A 26 38.98 13.28 -1.17
C GLN A 26 39.03 12.00 -1.99
N THR A 27 38.01 11.16 -1.84
CA THR A 27 37.71 10.02 -2.71
C THR A 27 37.56 10.52 -4.16
N ARG A 28 38.56 10.22 -4.99
CA ARG A 28 38.52 10.41 -6.44
C ARG A 28 37.49 9.46 -7.05
N THR A 29 36.32 9.98 -7.40
CA THR A 29 35.46 9.36 -8.41
C THR A 29 36.14 9.54 -9.77
N ARG A 30 36.61 8.45 -10.39
CA ARG A 30 37.13 8.49 -11.76
C ARG A 30 35.97 8.70 -12.74
N LEU A 31 35.97 9.84 -13.44
CA LEU A 31 35.27 10.00 -14.71
C LEU A 31 35.98 9.18 -15.79
N PRO A 32 35.29 8.37 -16.61
CA PRO A 32 35.82 7.97 -17.90
C PRO A 32 35.78 9.16 -18.87
N GLY A 33 36.94 9.43 -19.47
CA GLY A 33 37.25 10.59 -20.30
C GLY A 33 36.58 10.61 -21.67
N ALA A 34 36.62 11.81 -22.23
CA ALA A 34 35.99 12.26 -23.47
C ALA A 34 36.69 11.77 -24.74
N ALA A 35 35.89 11.47 -25.77
CA ALA A 35 36.21 11.70 -27.18
C ALA A 35 34.92 11.59 -28.03
N ASP A 36 34.21 12.71 -28.20
CA ASP A 36 33.72 13.18 -29.52
C ASP A 36 33.03 14.56 -29.37
N PRO A 37 33.48 15.60 -30.09
CA PRO A 37 32.69 16.80 -30.29
C PRO A 37 31.71 16.54 -31.45
N ASP A 38 30.46 16.96 -31.29
CA ASP A 38 29.37 16.95 -32.28
C ASP A 38 28.33 15.82 -32.12
N ALA A 39 27.50 15.92 -31.09
CA ALA A 39 26.13 15.40 -31.15
C ALA A 39 25.19 16.28 -30.35
N TYR A 40 24.38 17.05 -31.09
CA TYR A 40 23.28 17.87 -30.63
C TYR A 40 22.47 17.22 -29.51
N ALA A 41 22.16 18.02 -28.50
CA ALA A 41 21.29 17.69 -27.37
C ALA A 41 19.91 17.18 -27.86
N ALA A 42 19.78 15.86 -28.01
CA ALA A 42 18.48 15.22 -28.07
C ALA A 42 17.90 15.18 -26.66
N ARG A 43 17.16 16.23 -26.29
CA ARG A 43 16.21 16.16 -25.16
C ARG A 43 15.34 14.94 -25.40
N ARG A 44 15.50 13.88 -24.60
CA ARG A 44 14.56 12.76 -24.59
C ARG A 44 13.17 13.35 -24.37
N PRO A 45 12.19 13.09 -25.25
CA PRO A 45 10.85 13.57 -25.01
C PRO A 45 10.38 13.01 -23.66
N PRO A 46 9.75 13.81 -22.79
CA PRO A 46 9.13 13.28 -21.59
C PRO A 46 8.13 12.23 -22.06
N ARG A 47 8.38 10.96 -21.70
CA ARG A 47 7.39 9.90 -21.92
C ARG A 47 6.19 10.29 -21.08
N THR A 48 5.11 10.65 -21.75
CA THR A 48 3.85 11.04 -21.13
C THR A 48 3.38 9.90 -20.23
N SER A 49 3.43 10.13 -18.92
CA SER A 49 3.02 9.23 -17.83
C SER A 49 1.50 9.04 -17.75
N ARG A 50 0.80 9.10 -18.88
CA ARG A 50 -0.66 8.99 -18.93
C ARG A 50 -1.18 7.61 -18.53
N SER A 51 -0.36 6.56 -18.63
CA SER A 51 -0.74 5.20 -18.21
C SER A 51 -0.48 4.89 -16.73
N MET A 52 0.48 5.57 -16.08
CA MET A 52 0.68 5.42 -14.62
C MET A 52 -0.35 6.21 -13.81
N LEU A 53 -0.89 7.30 -14.37
CA LEU A 53 -2.00 8.03 -13.77
C LEU A 53 -3.29 7.20 -13.74
N ALA A 54 -3.48 6.27 -14.68
CA ALA A 54 -4.68 5.43 -14.74
C ALA A 54 -4.77 4.43 -13.58
N VAL A 55 -3.68 3.78 -13.15
CA VAL A 55 -3.75 2.77 -12.06
C VAL A 55 -4.02 3.40 -10.69
N VAL A 56 -3.35 4.52 -10.39
CA VAL A 56 -3.61 5.28 -9.15
C VAL A 56 -4.99 5.93 -9.20
N ALA A 57 -5.43 6.44 -10.36
CA ALA A 57 -6.77 7.00 -10.54
C ALA A 57 -7.86 5.94 -10.41
N VAL A 58 -7.66 4.71 -10.90
CA VAL A 58 -8.60 3.60 -10.75
C VAL A 58 -8.79 3.25 -9.28
N VAL A 59 -7.71 3.06 -8.52
CA VAL A 59 -7.83 2.77 -7.09
C VAL A 59 -8.50 3.93 -6.37
N VAL A 60 -8.19 5.19 -6.71
CA VAL A 60 -8.86 6.39 -6.16
C VAL A 60 -10.31 6.56 -6.65
N LEU A 61 -10.68 6.07 -7.82
CA LEU A 61 -12.05 6.10 -8.36
C LEU A 61 -12.92 5.02 -7.71
N LEU A 62 -12.35 3.83 -7.45
CA LEU A 62 -12.95 2.81 -6.58
C LEU A 62 -13.22 3.41 -5.17
N ILE A 63 -12.38 4.34 -4.70
CA ILE A 63 -12.54 5.05 -3.43
C ILE A 63 -13.64 6.14 -3.51
N ALA A 64 -13.66 6.95 -4.57
CA ALA A 64 -14.57 8.10 -4.69
C ALA A 64 -16.05 7.68 -4.85
N ALA A 65 -16.32 6.56 -5.53
CA ALA A 65 -17.69 6.07 -5.71
C ALA A 65 -18.38 5.62 -4.41
N ILE A 66 -17.60 5.40 -3.34
CA ILE A 66 -18.07 4.90 -2.05
C ILE A 66 -18.09 6.02 -0.98
N ALA A 67 -17.27 7.07 -1.13
CA ALA A 67 -17.18 8.18 -0.17
C ALA A 67 -18.30 9.24 -0.30
N PHE A 68 -19.02 9.30 -1.42
CA PHE A 68 -19.90 10.43 -1.75
C PHE A 68 -21.40 10.29 -1.44
N VAL A 69 -21.83 9.25 -0.70
CA VAL A 69 -23.26 9.11 -0.33
C VAL A 69 -23.65 9.86 0.95
N ASN A 70 -22.71 10.36 1.76
CA ASN A 70 -23.03 10.93 3.08
C ASN A 70 -22.44 12.32 3.39
N ARG A 71 -22.14 13.16 2.40
CA ARG A 71 -21.78 14.55 2.73
C ARG A 71 -23.03 15.42 2.88
N GLY A 72 -23.66 15.30 4.05
CA GLY A 72 -24.43 16.38 4.64
C GLY A 72 -23.50 17.55 4.95
N ASP A 73 -23.92 18.70 4.46
CA ASP A 73 -23.48 20.05 4.74
C ASP A 73 -23.54 20.39 6.23
N GLY A 74 -22.38 20.38 6.88
CA GLY A 74 -22.22 20.88 8.25
C GLY A 74 -21.19 22.00 8.26
N THR A 75 -21.64 23.24 8.07
CA THR A 75 -20.90 24.43 8.49
C THR A 75 -20.85 24.46 10.01
N GLY A 76 -19.65 24.44 10.59
CA GLY A 76 -19.43 24.61 12.02
C GLY A 76 -18.10 25.31 12.22
N ASP A 77 -18.20 26.58 12.60
CA ASP A 77 -17.08 27.44 12.98
C ASP A 77 -16.63 27.12 14.42
N ASP A 78 -15.42 27.61 14.70
CA ASP A 78 -14.86 27.99 16.00
C ASP A 78 -14.07 27.02 16.92
N SER A 79 -12.92 27.61 17.32
CA SER A 79 -12.21 27.53 18.59
C SER A 79 -11.23 26.36 18.84
N ALA A 80 -9.95 26.65 18.64
CA ALA A 80 -8.84 25.84 19.12
C ALA A 80 -8.48 26.21 20.57
N ASP A 81 -8.74 25.28 21.48
CA ASP A 81 -8.23 25.28 22.85
C ASP A 81 -7.11 24.22 23.01
N SER A 82 -6.24 24.46 23.99
CA SER A 82 -4.86 23.95 24.14
C SER A 82 -4.67 22.42 24.25
N PRO A 83 -3.47 21.88 23.94
CA PRO A 83 -3.28 20.45 23.72
C PRO A 83 -3.15 19.66 25.03
N LYS A 84 -4.13 18.82 25.34
CA LYS A 84 -3.96 17.69 26.28
C LYS A 84 -3.33 16.50 25.56
N SER A 85 -2.28 15.94 26.15
CA SER A 85 -1.51 14.81 25.63
C SER A 85 -2.42 13.62 25.27
N ARG A 86 -2.51 13.29 23.99
CA ARG A 86 -3.14 12.04 23.53
C ARG A 86 -2.24 10.86 23.93
N PRO A 87 -2.79 9.75 24.47
CA PRO A 87 -2.03 8.52 24.62
C PRO A 87 -1.48 8.09 23.26
N GLY A 88 -0.17 7.80 23.20
CA GLY A 88 0.48 7.37 21.97
C GLY A 88 -0.15 6.10 21.41
N ALA A 89 -0.39 6.08 20.10
CA ALA A 89 -0.86 4.88 19.41
C ALA A 89 0.12 3.72 19.64
N ALA A 90 -0.33 2.66 20.31
CA ALA A 90 0.50 1.48 20.54
C ALA A 90 0.90 0.84 19.20
N ALA A 91 2.16 0.44 19.08
CA ALA A 91 2.63 -0.35 17.95
C ALA A 91 1.85 -1.66 17.86
N THR A 92 1.55 -2.09 16.64
CA THR A 92 0.83 -3.34 16.37
C THR A 92 1.71 -4.54 16.72
N ALA A 93 1.36 -5.32 17.73
CA ALA A 93 2.06 -6.57 18.02
C ALA A 93 1.87 -7.57 16.86
N ALA A 94 2.90 -8.38 16.57
CA ALA A 94 2.74 -9.51 15.65
C ALA A 94 1.67 -10.46 16.19
N SER A 95 0.68 -10.83 15.36
CA SER A 95 -0.37 -11.76 15.76
C SER A 95 0.03 -13.21 15.51
N GLY A 96 -0.34 -14.09 16.45
CA GLY A 96 -0.14 -15.54 16.36
C GLY A 96 -1.39 -16.32 16.74
N VAL A 97 -2.56 -15.87 16.28
CA VAL A 97 -3.83 -16.58 16.54
C VAL A 97 -4.00 -17.74 15.57
N THR A 98 -4.64 -18.81 16.04
CA THR A 98 -4.99 -19.93 15.17
C THR A 98 -5.96 -19.44 14.08
N PRO A 99 -5.68 -19.67 12.79
CA PRO A 99 -6.58 -19.30 11.72
C PRO A 99 -7.98 -19.86 11.94
N VAL A 100 -9.01 -19.06 11.63
CA VAL A 100 -10.38 -19.55 11.63
C VAL A 100 -10.51 -20.70 10.63
N LYS A 101 -11.27 -21.72 11.00
CA LYS A 101 -11.53 -22.88 10.12
C LYS A 101 -12.68 -22.60 9.15
N GLY A 102 -13.59 -21.69 9.51
CA GLY A 102 -14.72 -21.30 8.68
C GLY A 102 -14.28 -20.56 7.43
N ARG A 103 -14.88 -20.90 6.29
CA ARG A 103 -14.71 -20.19 5.02
C ARG A 103 -16.03 -20.09 4.30
N THR A 104 -16.29 -18.92 3.74
CA THR A 104 -17.40 -18.69 2.83
C THR A 104 -16.79 -18.08 1.58
N GLU A 105 -16.89 -18.79 0.45
CA GLU A 105 -16.45 -18.28 -0.86
C GLU A 105 -14.95 -17.90 -0.91
N GLY A 106 -14.13 -18.67 -0.19
CA GLY A 106 -12.68 -18.44 -0.07
C GLY A 106 -12.30 -17.35 0.93
N VAL A 107 -13.26 -16.61 1.49
CA VAL A 107 -13.04 -15.63 2.55
C VAL A 107 -13.16 -16.31 3.91
N PRO A 108 -12.18 -16.17 4.81
CA PRO A 108 -12.28 -16.75 6.16
C PRO A 108 -13.38 -16.07 6.98
N THR A 109 -14.09 -16.86 7.79
CA THR A 109 -15.24 -16.43 8.60
C THR A 109 -15.23 -17.10 9.98
N GLY A 110 -15.96 -16.50 10.93
CA GLY A 110 -16.05 -17.01 12.30
C GLY A 110 -14.93 -16.50 13.20
N TYR A 111 -14.59 -15.22 13.07
CA TYR A 111 -13.58 -14.57 13.90
C TYR A 111 -14.07 -14.45 15.34
N ALA A 112 -13.14 -14.49 16.30
CA ALA A 112 -13.48 -14.28 17.71
C ALA A 112 -14.04 -12.86 17.96
N ARG A 113 -14.94 -12.74 18.92
CA ARG A 113 -15.52 -11.46 19.36
C ARG A 113 -14.56 -10.71 20.30
N ASP A 114 -13.36 -10.42 19.83
CA ASP A 114 -12.32 -9.69 20.54
C ASP A 114 -11.55 -8.76 19.58
N GLU A 115 -10.60 -7.98 20.10
CA GLU A 115 -9.77 -7.08 19.29
C GLU A 115 -8.95 -7.83 18.23
N GLN A 116 -8.47 -9.03 18.55
CA GLN A 116 -7.63 -9.80 17.64
C GLN A 116 -8.46 -10.36 16.47
N GLY A 117 -9.66 -10.85 16.74
CA GLY A 117 -10.62 -11.29 15.74
C GLY A 117 -11.06 -10.15 14.83
N ALA A 118 -11.28 -8.94 15.37
CA ALA A 118 -11.60 -7.76 14.56
C ALA A 118 -10.44 -7.39 13.61
N GLN A 119 -9.20 -7.47 14.08
CA GLN A 119 -8.01 -7.22 13.27
C GLN A 119 -7.80 -8.30 12.20
N SER A 120 -7.99 -9.58 12.53
CA SER A 120 -7.90 -10.67 11.55
C SER A 120 -9.03 -10.60 10.52
N ALA A 121 -10.24 -10.22 10.91
CA ALA A 121 -11.32 -9.93 9.97
C ALA A 121 -10.92 -8.81 9.00
N ALA A 122 -10.47 -7.66 9.50
CA ALA A 122 -10.07 -6.52 8.66
C ALA A 122 -8.94 -6.87 7.67
N ALA A 123 -7.93 -7.62 8.10
CA ALA A 123 -6.83 -8.06 7.23
C ALA A 123 -7.32 -8.99 6.11
N ASN A 124 -8.12 -10.00 6.45
CA ASN A 124 -8.67 -10.93 5.46
C ASN A 124 -9.67 -10.26 4.51
N TYR A 125 -10.47 -9.31 5.00
CA TYR A 125 -11.38 -8.52 4.15
C TYR A 125 -10.63 -7.60 3.21
N THR A 126 -9.46 -7.07 3.61
CA THR A 126 -8.57 -6.33 2.71
C THR A 126 -8.12 -7.20 1.53
N ALA A 127 -7.69 -8.44 1.80
CA ALA A 127 -7.29 -9.36 0.75
C ALA A 127 -8.46 -9.74 -0.17
N ALA A 128 -9.64 -9.99 0.38
CA ALA A 128 -10.83 -10.35 -0.39
C ALA A 128 -11.33 -9.19 -1.29
N LEU A 129 -11.47 -7.99 -0.73
CA LEU A 129 -11.92 -6.80 -1.44
C LEU A 129 -10.89 -6.28 -2.46
N GLY A 130 -9.62 -6.65 -2.30
CA GLY A 130 -8.55 -6.35 -3.25
C GLY A 130 -8.27 -7.44 -4.28
N SER A 131 -9.07 -8.51 -4.30
CA SER A 131 -8.84 -9.66 -5.18
C SER A 131 -9.40 -9.43 -6.58
N ASP A 132 -8.94 -10.24 -7.54
CA ASP A 132 -9.52 -10.34 -8.88
C ASP A 132 -11.02 -10.73 -8.86
N GLY A 133 -11.51 -11.29 -7.76
CA GLY A 133 -12.91 -11.66 -7.59
C GLY A 133 -13.86 -10.48 -7.58
N MET A 134 -13.38 -9.27 -7.30
CA MET A 134 -14.22 -8.08 -7.43
C MET A 134 -14.52 -7.71 -8.90
N TYR A 135 -13.70 -8.17 -9.85
CA TYR A 135 -13.84 -7.91 -11.28
C TYR A 135 -14.73 -8.92 -12.00
N ASP A 136 -15.05 -10.04 -11.34
CA ASP A 136 -16.06 -11.00 -11.78
C ASP A 136 -17.39 -10.72 -11.04
N SER A 137 -18.50 -10.57 -11.77
CA SER A 137 -19.76 -10.09 -11.17
C SER A 137 -20.35 -11.03 -10.13
N GLU A 138 -20.28 -12.35 -10.36
CA GLU A 138 -20.82 -13.34 -9.45
C GLU A 138 -19.94 -13.47 -8.21
N ARG A 139 -18.61 -13.57 -8.39
CA ARG A 139 -17.64 -13.62 -7.29
C ARG A 139 -17.67 -12.34 -6.46
N ARG A 140 -17.80 -11.17 -7.10
CA ARG A 140 -17.97 -9.88 -6.41
C ARG A 140 -19.19 -9.91 -5.51
N GLY A 141 -20.33 -10.34 -6.03
CA GLY A 141 -21.56 -10.46 -5.25
C GLY A 141 -21.38 -11.31 -3.99
N ARG A 142 -20.70 -12.47 -4.15
CA ARG A 142 -20.40 -13.40 -3.06
C ARG A 142 -19.42 -12.83 -2.02
N ILE A 143 -18.37 -12.15 -2.46
CA ILE A 143 -17.43 -11.46 -1.57
C ILE A 143 -18.17 -10.38 -0.78
N VAL A 144 -18.97 -9.54 -1.44
CA VAL A 144 -19.71 -8.44 -0.82
C VAL A 144 -20.69 -8.96 0.24
N ASP A 145 -21.46 -10.00 -0.06
CA ASP A 145 -22.39 -10.58 0.91
C ASP A 145 -21.68 -11.24 2.11
N THR A 146 -20.45 -11.72 1.90
CA THR A 146 -19.67 -12.36 2.96
C THR A 146 -19.04 -11.35 3.91
N VAL A 147 -18.48 -10.25 3.39
CA VAL A 147 -17.67 -9.31 4.19
C VAL A 147 -18.48 -8.19 4.81
N TYR A 148 -19.54 -7.71 4.14
CA TYR A 148 -20.34 -6.60 4.64
C TYR A 148 -21.45 -7.04 5.58
N THR A 149 -21.94 -6.10 6.39
CA THR A 149 -23.26 -6.24 7.01
C THR A 149 -24.33 -6.35 5.92
N ARG A 150 -25.43 -7.07 6.19
CA ARG A 150 -26.54 -7.22 5.23
C ARG A 150 -27.08 -5.88 4.71
N GLY A 151 -27.14 -4.87 5.57
CA GLY A 151 -27.57 -3.51 5.20
C GLY A 151 -26.58 -2.86 4.23
N ALA A 152 -25.30 -2.79 4.62
CA ALA A 152 -24.25 -2.19 3.79
C ALA A 152 -24.08 -2.91 2.43
N ALA A 153 -24.21 -4.25 2.40
CA ALA A 153 -24.18 -5.02 1.15
C ALA A 153 -25.30 -4.60 0.18
N ARG A 154 -26.53 -4.42 0.69
CA ARG A 154 -27.68 -3.98 -0.12
C ARG A 154 -27.51 -2.57 -0.67
N GLU A 155 -27.03 -1.65 0.17
CA GLU A 155 -26.83 -0.25 -0.20
C GLU A 155 -25.73 -0.08 -1.24
N ARG A 156 -24.66 -0.88 -1.16
CA ARG A 156 -23.47 -0.71 -2.00
C ARG A 156 -23.49 -1.48 -3.30
N ARG A 157 -24.34 -2.49 -3.43
CA ARG A 157 -24.33 -3.40 -4.60
C ARG A 157 -24.43 -2.65 -5.93
N ALA A 158 -25.41 -1.77 -6.08
CA ALA A 158 -25.59 -1.01 -7.31
C ALA A 158 -24.40 -0.08 -7.61
N ALA A 159 -23.83 0.56 -6.58
CA ALA A 159 -22.65 1.41 -6.74
C ALA A 159 -21.42 0.59 -7.16
N LEU A 160 -21.21 -0.57 -6.53
CA LEU A 160 -20.14 -1.50 -6.88
C LEU A 160 -20.32 -2.06 -8.30
N ASP A 161 -21.53 -2.44 -8.70
CA ASP A 161 -21.79 -2.95 -10.05
C ASP A 161 -21.55 -1.89 -11.13
N LYS A 162 -21.87 -0.62 -10.84
CA LYS A 162 -21.54 0.50 -11.72
C LYS A 162 -20.03 0.71 -11.84
N VAL A 163 -19.32 0.64 -10.72
CA VAL A 163 -17.87 0.84 -10.66
C VAL A 163 -17.12 -0.31 -11.34
N TYR A 164 -17.50 -1.54 -11.06
CA TYR A 164 -16.95 -2.75 -11.68
C TYR A 164 -17.70 -3.10 -12.97
N GLY A 165 -17.67 -2.15 -13.89
CA GLY A 165 -18.27 -2.24 -15.21
C GLY A 165 -17.27 -1.96 -16.34
N GLU A 166 -17.79 -1.90 -17.57
CA GLU A 166 -16.99 -1.84 -18.80
C GLU A 166 -16.00 -0.67 -18.84
N GLU A 167 -16.34 0.49 -18.27
CA GLU A 167 -15.46 1.66 -18.24
C GLU A 167 -14.18 1.37 -17.44
N LEU A 168 -14.33 0.86 -16.21
CA LEU A 168 -13.20 0.44 -15.39
C LEU A 168 -12.42 -0.67 -16.09
N PHE A 169 -13.10 -1.66 -16.64
CA PHE A 169 -12.46 -2.80 -17.30
C PHE A 169 -11.60 -2.35 -18.48
N ALA A 170 -12.10 -1.44 -19.31
CA ALA A 170 -11.34 -0.85 -20.40
C ALA A 170 -10.12 -0.07 -19.89
N GLU A 171 -10.25 0.70 -18.81
CA GLU A 171 -9.15 1.47 -18.22
C GLU A 171 -8.02 0.57 -17.71
N VAL A 172 -8.36 -0.57 -17.10
CA VAL A 172 -7.36 -1.50 -16.55
C VAL A 172 -6.86 -2.55 -17.55
N GLY A 173 -7.46 -2.61 -18.75
CA GLY A 173 -7.06 -3.50 -19.84
C GLY A 173 -7.76 -4.87 -19.87
N LEU A 174 -8.88 -5.00 -19.18
CA LEU A 174 -9.76 -6.17 -19.21
C LEU A 174 -10.74 -6.11 -20.38
N ARG A 175 -11.31 -7.27 -20.72
CA ARG A 175 -12.45 -7.39 -21.63
C ARG A 175 -13.73 -6.90 -20.95
N PRO A 176 -14.81 -6.59 -21.71
CA PRO A 176 -16.08 -6.12 -21.14
C PRO A 176 -16.73 -7.05 -20.10
N ASP A 177 -16.39 -8.34 -20.14
CA ASP A 177 -16.83 -9.36 -19.18
C ASP A 177 -15.94 -9.44 -17.91
N GLY A 178 -14.97 -8.53 -17.75
CA GLY A 178 -14.07 -8.49 -16.60
C GLY A 178 -12.88 -9.45 -16.67
N THR A 179 -12.69 -10.14 -17.78
CA THR A 179 -11.62 -11.14 -17.94
C THR A 179 -10.40 -10.59 -18.68
N ALA A 180 -9.24 -11.21 -18.45
CA ALA A 180 -7.99 -10.83 -19.13
C ALA A 180 -8.02 -11.16 -20.64
N PRO A 181 -7.39 -10.34 -21.50
CA PRO A 181 -7.12 -10.69 -22.88
C PRO A 181 -6.23 -11.95 -23.02
N PRO A 182 -6.28 -12.66 -24.15
CA PRO A 182 -5.43 -13.84 -24.38
C PRO A 182 -3.94 -13.55 -24.17
N GLY A 183 -3.24 -14.50 -23.53
CA GLY A 183 -1.81 -14.39 -23.26
C GLY A 183 -1.44 -13.42 -22.12
N GLN A 184 -2.43 -12.86 -21.41
CA GLN A 184 -2.20 -12.03 -20.24
C GLN A 184 -2.94 -12.56 -19.01
N THR A 185 -2.42 -12.27 -17.83
CA THR A 185 -3.03 -12.59 -16.54
C THR A 185 -3.30 -11.30 -15.80
N PHE A 186 -4.56 -11.07 -15.41
CA PHE A 186 -4.90 -9.94 -14.56
C PHE A 186 -4.46 -10.20 -13.12
N VAL A 187 -3.88 -9.19 -12.50
CA VAL A 187 -3.38 -9.21 -11.13
C VAL A 187 -4.10 -8.13 -10.37
N SER A 188 -4.85 -8.53 -9.35
CA SER A 188 -5.34 -7.66 -8.29
C SER A 188 -5.13 -8.41 -6.98
N ARG A 189 -4.11 -8.01 -6.21
CA ARG A 189 -3.70 -8.69 -4.99
C ARG A 189 -3.34 -7.68 -3.90
N PHE A 190 -4.19 -7.58 -2.89
CA PHE A 190 -3.91 -6.73 -1.73
C PHE A 190 -3.31 -7.60 -0.61
N THR A 191 -2.16 -7.19 -0.10
CA THR A 191 -1.41 -7.90 0.92
C THR A 191 -1.30 -7.04 2.18
N PRO A 192 -2.05 -7.35 3.24
CA PRO A 192 -1.90 -6.71 4.54
C PRO A 192 -0.48 -6.89 5.08
N LEU A 193 0.07 -5.82 5.62
CA LEU A 193 1.41 -5.81 6.25
C LEU A 193 1.33 -5.47 7.74
N GLY A 194 0.23 -4.86 8.18
CA GLY A 194 -0.04 -4.61 9.59
C GLY A 194 -1.47 -4.09 9.79
N SER A 195 -1.98 -4.27 11.02
CA SER A 195 -3.32 -3.81 11.40
C SER A 195 -3.32 -3.21 12.80
N LYS A 196 -3.99 -2.09 12.98
CA LYS A 196 -4.09 -1.36 14.24
C LYS A 196 -5.55 -1.16 14.63
N VAL A 197 -5.90 -1.49 15.87
CA VAL A 197 -7.23 -1.14 16.43
C VAL A 197 -7.19 0.31 16.87
N GLU A 198 -8.08 1.11 16.31
CA GLU A 198 -8.27 2.51 16.70
C GLU A 198 -9.33 2.63 17.80
N ARG A 199 -10.37 1.79 17.73
CA ARG A 199 -11.45 1.71 18.72
C ARG A 199 -12.00 0.29 18.78
N TYR A 200 -12.41 -0.14 19.97
CA TYR A 200 -13.03 -1.45 20.17
C TYR A 200 -14.14 -1.41 21.21
N SER A 201 -15.16 -2.24 20.97
CA SER A 201 -16.21 -2.66 21.88
C SER A 201 -16.71 -4.03 21.42
N ASP A 202 -17.43 -4.75 22.27
CA ASP A 202 -17.98 -6.06 21.89
C ASP A 202 -18.88 -6.00 20.64
N SER A 203 -19.53 -4.87 20.35
CA SER A 203 -20.45 -4.74 19.20
C SER A 203 -19.84 -4.08 17.95
N ALA A 204 -18.72 -3.36 18.09
CA ALA A 204 -18.16 -2.55 17.02
C ALA A 204 -16.65 -2.33 17.20
N ALA A 205 -15.93 -2.28 16.09
CA ALA A 205 -14.50 -1.98 16.06
C ALA A 205 -14.15 -1.01 14.92
N THR A 206 -13.12 -0.21 15.10
CA THR A 206 -12.48 0.56 14.03
C THR A 206 -11.05 0.07 13.88
N VAL A 207 -10.71 -0.49 12.72
CA VAL A 207 -9.41 -1.11 12.47
C VAL A 207 -8.79 -0.51 11.23
N SER A 208 -7.57 0.01 11.36
CA SER A 208 -6.76 0.42 10.22
C SER A 208 -5.86 -0.73 9.76
N VAL A 209 -5.75 -0.93 8.45
CA VAL A 209 -4.90 -1.96 7.82
C VAL A 209 -3.98 -1.28 6.83
N TRP A 210 -2.66 -1.36 7.06
CA TRP A 210 -1.66 -0.93 6.10
C TRP A 210 -1.34 -2.11 5.18
N TYR A 211 -1.39 -1.88 3.87
CA TYR A 211 -1.24 -2.95 2.89
C TYR A 211 -0.54 -2.43 1.63
N THR A 212 0.04 -3.38 0.90
CA THR A 212 0.53 -3.14 -0.46
C THR A 212 -0.37 -3.83 -1.48
N ALA A 213 -0.55 -3.21 -2.63
CA ALA A 213 -1.33 -3.74 -3.74
C ALA A 213 -0.41 -4.06 -4.91
N LEU A 214 -0.49 -5.28 -5.44
CA LEU A 214 -0.01 -5.60 -6.78
C LEU A 214 -1.20 -5.52 -7.73
N PHE A 215 -1.10 -4.66 -8.73
CA PHE A 215 -2.18 -4.39 -9.65
C PHE A 215 -1.69 -4.21 -11.09
N GLY A 216 -2.38 -4.85 -12.04
CA GLY A 216 -2.15 -4.68 -13.48
C GLY A 216 -2.26 -5.99 -14.24
N MET A 217 -1.68 -6.02 -15.43
CA MET A 217 -1.70 -7.14 -16.37
C MET A 217 -0.27 -7.69 -16.54
N ALA A 218 -0.08 -8.97 -16.24
CA ALA A 218 1.14 -9.70 -16.53
C ALA A 218 1.05 -10.35 -17.92
N GLY A 219 2.11 -10.26 -18.72
CA GLY A 219 2.18 -10.78 -20.09
C GLY A 219 2.90 -9.82 -21.03
N GLU A 220 3.59 -10.35 -22.04
CA GLU A 220 4.51 -9.58 -22.89
C GLU A 220 3.83 -8.45 -23.68
N THR A 221 2.54 -8.61 -24.00
CA THR A 221 1.75 -7.62 -24.73
C THR A 221 1.00 -6.64 -23.82
N SER A 222 1.26 -6.68 -22.50
CA SER A 222 0.58 -5.83 -21.54
C SER A 222 0.87 -4.34 -21.78
N LYS A 223 -0.20 -3.55 -21.85
CA LYS A 223 -0.14 -2.07 -21.87
C LYS A 223 -0.32 -1.46 -20.48
N ASN A 224 -0.66 -2.29 -19.50
CA ASN A 224 -0.86 -1.92 -18.10
C ASN A 224 -0.06 -2.90 -17.24
N PRO A 225 1.28 -2.76 -17.15
CA PRO A 225 2.12 -3.74 -16.44
C PRO A 225 1.76 -3.80 -14.95
N VAL A 226 2.08 -4.92 -14.31
CA VAL A 226 1.88 -5.07 -12.86
C VAL A 226 2.74 -4.04 -12.13
N THR A 227 2.11 -3.25 -11.27
CA THR A 227 2.75 -2.24 -10.43
C THR A 227 2.45 -2.49 -8.96
N GLN A 228 3.28 -1.91 -8.10
CA GLN A 228 3.10 -1.94 -6.65
C GLN A 228 2.64 -0.57 -6.15
N SER A 229 1.67 -0.56 -5.24
CA SER A 229 1.18 0.64 -4.56
C SER A 229 0.99 0.39 -3.06
N TRP A 230 0.86 1.46 -2.26
CA TRP A 230 0.78 1.39 -0.80
C TRP A 230 -0.37 2.22 -0.26
N TYR A 231 -1.21 1.59 0.56
CA TYR A 231 -2.46 2.19 1.03
C TYR A 231 -2.72 1.84 2.49
N THR A 232 -3.65 2.58 3.09
CA THR A 232 -4.25 2.24 4.38
C THR A 232 -5.75 2.20 4.26
N TYR A 233 -6.37 1.07 4.60
CA TYR A 233 -7.81 1.02 4.88
C TYR A 233 -8.09 1.37 6.33
N THR A 234 -9.23 1.99 6.59
CA THR A 234 -9.82 2.14 7.92
C THR A 234 -11.22 1.57 7.88
N PHE A 235 -11.39 0.36 8.40
CA PHE A 235 -12.67 -0.34 8.47
C PHE A 235 -13.45 0.08 9.71
N GLN A 236 -14.76 0.28 9.52
CA GLN A 236 -15.75 0.31 10.58
C GLN A 236 -16.46 -1.04 10.58
N LEU A 237 -16.19 -1.85 11.60
CA LEU A 237 -16.71 -3.20 11.75
C LEU A 237 -17.84 -3.23 12.76
N LYS A 238 -18.81 -4.11 12.54
CA LYS A 238 -19.88 -4.46 13.48
C LYS A 238 -19.88 -5.96 13.73
N TRP A 239 -20.13 -6.35 14.97
CA TRP A 239 -20.41 -7.74 15.29
C TRP A 239 -21.84 -8.08 14.88
N ALA A 240 -22.00 -9.00 13.92
CA ALA A 240 -23.30 -9.37 13.40
C ALA A 240 -23.30 -10.84 12.94
N SER A 241 -24.38 -11.56 13.24
CA SER A 241 -24.56 -12.96 12.82
C SER A 241 -23.39 -13.87 13.24
N GLY A 242 -22.81 -13.62 14.42
CA GLY A 242 -21.71 -14.42 14.96
C GLY A 242 -20.34 -14.14 14.36
N ASP A 243 -20.15 -13.01 13.67
CA ASP A 243 -18.89 -12.65 13.03
C ASP A 243 -18.66 -11.14 12.98
N TRP A 244 -17.43 -10.70 12.68
CA TRP A 244 -17.14 -9.30 12.38
C TRP A 244 -17.51 -8.98 10.93
N LYS A 245 -18.27 -7.93 10.67
CA LYS A 245 -18.70 -7.52 9.32
C LYS A 245 -18.43 -6.04 9.05
N VAL A 246 -18.09 -5.71 7.81
CA VAL A 246 -17.86 -4.34 7.36
C VAL A 246 -19.19 -3.58 7.32
N ALA A 247 -19.32 -2.53 8.13
CA ALA A 247 -20.39 -1.55 7.99
C ALA A 247 -20.00 -0.48 6.98
N ASP A 248 -18.75 -0.04 7.04
CA ASP A 248 -18.19 0.98 6.15
C ASP A 248 -16.64 0.88 6.17
N TYR A 249 -15.97 1.50 5.21
CA TYR A 249 -14.52 1.66 5.21
C TYR A 249 -14.13 2.92 4.43
N ALA A 250 -13.00 3.50 4.82
CA ALA A 250 -12.31 4.54 4.07
C ALA A 250 -10.92 4.06 3.66
N GLN A 251 -10.36 4.64 2.60
CA GLN A 251 -9.00 4.38 2.15
C GLN A 251 -8.25 5.71 1.99
N LYS A 252 -6.95 5.66 2.22
CA LYS A 252 -6.02 6.73 1.87
C LYS A 252 -4.69 6.13 1.40
N ASP A 253 -3.85 6.97 0.82
CA ASP A 253 -2.45 6.63 0.59
C ASP A 253 -1.78 6.22 1.91
N GLY A 254 -1.01 5.14 1.84
CA GLY A 254 -0.26 4.60 2.96
C GLY A 254 1.18 5.10 2.95
N PRO A 255 1.90 4.96 4.08
CA PRO A 255 3.36 5.10 4.06
C PRO A 255 3.98 4.21 2.98
N VAL A 256 4.83 4.79 2.13
CA VAL A 256 5.58 4.09 1.09
C VAL A 256 7.01 3.89 1.61
N PRO A 257 7.50 2.65 1.77
CA PRO A 257 8.90 2.41 2.11
C PRO A 257 9.84 2.94 1.03
N VAL A 258 11.04 3.33 1.42
CA VAL A 258 12.09 3.68 0.46
C VAL A 258 12.44 2.43 -0.36
N GLY A 259 12.26 2.53 -1.68
CA GLY A 259 12.61 1.46 -2.61
C GLY A 259 14.11 1.19 -2.63
N ARG A 260 14.49 -0.08 -2.75
CA ARG A 260 15.86 -0.46 -3.09
C ARG A 260 16.09 -0.29 -4.59
N ASP A 261 17.35 -0.21 -5.01
CA ASP A 261 17.72 -0.18 -6.42
C ASP A 261 17.62 -1.59 -7.03
N GLN A 262 16.39 -2.06 -7.22
CA GLN A 262 16.07 -3.34 -7.86
C GLN A 262 15.61 -3.09 -9.29
N THR A 263 16.22 -3.80 -10.23
CA THR A 263 15.74 -3.81 -11.62
C THR A 263 14.34 -4.43 -11.66
N ALA A 264 13.40 -3.76 -12.32
CA ALA A 264 12.06 -4.30 -12.53
C ALA A 264 12.13 -5.59 -13.37
N SER A 265 11.42 -6.63 -12.90
CA SER A 265 11.30 -7.89 -13.62
C SER A 265 10.69 -7.72 -15.01
N GLY A 266 11.11 -8.58 -15.94
CA GLY A 266 10.51 -8.66 -17.26
C GLY A 266 9.07 -9.18 -17.21
N ALA A 267 8.29 -8.93 -18.27
CA ALA A 267 6.87 -9.32 -18.33
C ALA A 267 6.66 -10.84 -18.16
N LYS A 268 7.56 -11.66 -18.71
CA LYS A 268 7.54 -13.12 -18.56
C LYS A 268 7.75 -13.56 -17.11
N GLU A 269 8.76 -13.01 -16.44
CA GLU A 269 9.06 -13.34 -15.04
C GLU A 269 7.88 -12.97 -14.12
N MET A 270 7.27 -11.81 -14.36
CA MET A 270 6.07 -11.40 -13.62
C MET A 270 4.88 -12.33 -13.89
N ALA A 271 4.67 -12.75 -15.13
CA ALA A 271 3.61 -13.72 -15.48
C ALA A 271 3.84 -15.08 -14.81
N ASP A 272 5.08 -15.58 -14.86
CA ASP A 272 5.48 -16.83 -14.21
C ASP A 272 5.24 -16.74 -12.69
N ALA A 273 5.64 -15.62 -12.05
CA ALA A 273 5.42 -15.41 -10.62
C ALA A 273 3.93 -15.37 -10.25
N VAL A 274 3.09 -14.69 -11.04
CA VAL A 274 1.65 -14.62 -10.81
C VAL A 274 1.00 -16.00 -10.89
N GLN A 275 1.45 -16.85 -11.83
CA GLN A 275 0.91 -18.19 -12.02
C GLN A 275 1.41 -19.20 -10.98
N GLN A 276 2.67 -19.07 -10.55
CA GLN A 276 3.32 -20.02 -9.65
C GLN A 276 3.09 -19.71 -8.17
N PHE A 277 2.96 -18.42 -7.81
CA PHE A 277 2.69 -17.98 -6.45
C PHE A 277 1.22 -17.60 -6.30
N GLY A 278 0.42 -18.54 -5.79
CA GLY A 278 -0.97 -18.32 -5.44
C GLY A 278 -1.13 -17.24 -4.37
N GLY A 279 -2.29 -16.58 -4.36
CA GLY A 279 -2.63 -15.60 -3.32
C GLY A 279 -2.87 -16.25 -1.95
N TYR A 280 -2.69 -15.46 -0.89
CA TYR A 280 -3.00 -15.91 0.47
C TYR A 280 -4.50 -16.17 0.62
N THR A 281 -4.85 -17.31 1.23
CA THR A 281 -6.24 -17.61 1.62
C THR A 281 -6.54 -17.27 3.08
N TYR A 282 -5.52 -16.81 3.81
CA TYR A 282 -5.60 -16.30 5.17
C TYR A 282 -4.45 -15.32 5.36
N ALA A 283 -4.76 -14.05 5.60
CA ALA A 283 -3.80 -12.95 5.54
C ALA A 283 -3.25 -12.51 6.91
N ARG A 284 -3.75 -13.08 8.03
CA ARG A 284 -3.32 -12.75 9.38
C ARG A 284 -3.62 -13.82 10.42
#